data_AF-X1MNA6-F1
#
_entry.id   AF-X1MNA6-F1
#
_cell.length_a   1.000
_cell.length_b   1.000
_cell.length_c   1.000
_cell.angle_alpha   90.00
_cell.angle_beta   90.00
_cell.angle_gamma   90.00
#
_symmetry.space_group_name_H-M   'P 1'
#
loop_
_entity.id
_entity.type
_entity.pdbx_description
1 polymer ?
#
loop_
_entity_poly.entity_id
_entity_poly.type
_entity_poly.pdbx_seq_one_letter_code
_entity_poly.pdbx_strand_id
1 'polypeptide(L)'
;RDKKRIIGGFIWDWMDQGIVKTDDKGAEYYAYGGDFGDPINSGNFCLNGVIFPDHTPKPALYEVKKVHQPVDIRVREISTLSLEVLNRHHFVSLERYLVKWEITRDGDVIQDGTIVMPAVQPGESFHFELPAKKIGKTGRKGRYFVRIVFTLKEEMPWAGS
;
A
#
# COMPACT_ATOMS: atom_id res chain seq x y z
N ARG A 1 -13.85 4.05 11.92
CA ARG A 1 -13.18 3.73 13.21
C ARG A 1 -14.29 3.36 14.19
N ASP A 2 -14.32 2.11 14.60
CA ASP A 2 -15.36 1.49 15.42
C ASP A 2 -15.25 1.88 16.91
N LYS A 3 -14.05 2.21 17.39
CA LYS A 3 -13.80 2.67 18.77
C LYS A 3 -13.24 4.09 18.82
N LYS A 4 -14.03 5.04 19.35
CA LYS A 4 -13.65 6.47 19.42
C LYS A 4 -12.41 6.76 20.26
N ARG A 5 -12.07 5.90 21.24
CA ARG A 5 -10.93 6.09 22.15
C ARG A 5 -9.63 5.45 21.66
N ILE A 6 -9.67 4.71 20.54
CA ILE A 6 -8.47 4.10 19.94
C ILE A 6 -7.95 5.03 18.84
N ILE A 7 -6.77 5.63 19.06
CA ILE A 7 -6.17 6.59 18.14
C ILE A 7 -5.22 5.94 17.12
N GLY A 8 -4.87 4.67 17.34
CA GLY A 8 -3.87 3.93 16.57
C GLY A 8 -2.73 3.44 17.46
N GLY A 9 -1.58 3.19 16.85
CA GLY A 9 -0.35 2.79 17.52
C GLY A 9 0.85 3.00 16.60
N PHE A 10 2.04 2.79 17.15
CA PHE A 10 3.30 2.86 16.42
C PHE A 10 3.89 1.46 16.29
N ILE A 11 4.32 1.11 15.09
CA ILE A 11 4.99 -0.16 14.83
C ILE A 11 6.40 -0.09 15.43
N TRP A 12 6.78 -1.14 16.16
CA TRP A 12 8.14 -1.34 16.60
C TRP A 12 8.86 -2.35 15.68
N ASP A 13 9.92 -1.97 14.99
CA ASP A 13 10.40 -0.60 14.79
C ASP A 13 10.57 -0.27 13.30
N TRP A 14 11.13 0.92 13.03
CA TRP A 14 11.25 1.39 11.66
C TRP A 14 12.31 0.62 10.91
N MET A 15 13.54 0.56 11.44
CA MET A 15 14.74 0.14 10.73
C MET A 15 15.57 -0.81 11.59
N ASP A 16 16.07 -1.88 10.96
CA ASP A 16 17.06 -2.75 11.58
C ASP A 16 18.33 -2.00 11.96
N GLN A 17 18.84 -2.26 13.16
CA GLN A 17 20.08 -1.69 13.67
C GLN A 17 21.25 -2.65 13.40
N GLY A 18 21.41 -3.03 12.13
CA GLY A 18 22.50 -3.90 11.66
C GLY A 18 23.70 -3.08 11.21
N ILE A 19 24.90 -3.48 11.63
CA ILE A 19 26.16 -2.83 11.23
C ILE A 19 26.81 -3.65 10.12
N VAL A 20 27.25 -3.01 9.04
CA VAL A 20 27.94 -3.73 7.95
C VAL A 20 29.28 -4.27 8.45
N LYS A 21 29.54 -5.56 8.22
CA LYS A 21 30.81 -6.22 8.46
C LYS A 21 31.14 -7.11 7.27
N THR A 22 32.43 -7.36 7.05
CA THR A 22 32.93 -8.22 5.98
C THR A 22 33.43 -9.53 6.58
N ASP A 23 33.07 -10.66 5.98
CA ASP A 23 33.59 -11.98 6.37
C ASP A 23 34.99 -12.25 5.80
N ASP A 24 35.61 -13.38 6.21
CA ASP A 24 36.96 -13.78 5.74
C ASP A 24 37.04 -14.03 4.22
N LYS A 25 35.89 -14.16 3.56
CA LYS A 25 35.79 -14.35 2.11
C LYS A 25 35.53 -13.04 1.36
N GLY A 26 35.42 -11.91 2.07
CA GLY A 26 35.18 -10.59 1.48
C GLY A 26 33.70 -10.25 1.27
N ALA A 27 32.75 -11.05 1.75
CA ALA A 27 31.33 -10.77 1.61
C ALA A 27 30.81 -9.86 2.74
N GLU A 28 30.07 -8.82 2.38
CA GLU A 28 29.40 -7.95 3.35
C GLU A 28 28.13 -8.60 3.92
N TYR A 29 27.91 -8.39 5.22
CA TYR A 29 26.69 -8.82 5.93
C TYR A 29 26.34 -7.81 7.03
N TYR A 30 25.08 -7.83 7.48
CA TYR A 30 24.65 -7.05 8.63
C TYR A 30 24.90 -7.83 9.92
N ALA A 31 25.91 -7.38 10.66
CA ALA A 31 26.26 -7.88 11.97
C ALA A 31 25.36 -7.30 13.07
N TYR A 32 25.22 -8.06 14.15
CA TYR A 32 24.42 -7.71 15.33
C TYR A 32 25.13 -8.14 16.63
N GLY A 33 24.45 -8.09 17.78
CA GLY A 33 25.05 -8.46 19.07
C GLY A 33 25.64 -9.88 19.05
N GLY A 34 26.87 -10.02 19.52
CA GLY A 34 27.66 -11.25 19.46
C GLY A 34 28.69 -11.28 18.32
N ASP A 35 28.48 -10.52 17.24
CA ASP A 35 29.41 -10.49 16.10
C ASP A 35 30.66 -9.62 16.35
N PHE A 36 30.73 -8.94 17.51
CA PHE A 36 31.81 -8.01 17.87
C PHE A 36 32.68 -8.53 19.02
N GLY A 37 32.53 -9.81 19.39
CA GLY A 37 33.25 -10.41 20.52
C GLY A 37 32.74 -9.96 21.89
N ASP A 38 31.57 -9.34 21.92
CA ASP A 38 30.88 -8.87 23.11
C ASP A 38 30.35 -10.06 23.97
N PRO A 39 30.80 -10.18 25.24
CA PRO A 39 30.52 -11.36 26.06
C PRO A 39 29.08 -11.42 26.60
N ILE A 40 28.37 -10.30 26.64
CA ILE A 40 26.96 -10.20 27.05
C ILE A 40 26.22 -9.46 25.97
N ASN A 41 25.24 -10.11 25.35
CA ASN A 41 24.47 -9.55 24.24
C ASN A 41 23.08 -10.18 24.12
N SER A 42 22.24 -9.57 23.28
CA SER A 42 20.87 -10.02 23.01
C SER A 42 20.69 -10.52 21.57
N GLY A 43 21.78 -10.94 20.92
CA GLY A 43 21.76 -11.45 19.54
C GLY A 43 21.13 -10.47 18.55
N ASN A 44 20.30 -11.00 17.66
CA ASN A 44 19.66 -10.26 16.57
C ASN A 44 18.41 -9.48 16.98
N PHE A 45 18.14 -9.28 18.27
CA PHE A 45 16.96 -8.56 18.75
C PHE A 45 16.89 -7.11 18.24
N CYS A 46 18.02 -6.54 17.82
CA CYS A 46 18.12 -5.22 17.20
C CYS A 46 17.79 -5.19 15.69
N LEU A 47 17.51 -6.35 15.07
CA LEU A 47 17.10 -6.49 13.67
C LEU A 47 15.58 -6.72 13.56
N ASN A 48 14.80 -5.77 14.06
CA ASN A 48 13.36 -5.84 14.24
C ASN A 48 12.55 -4.79 13.44
N GLY A 49 13.21 -4.14 12.47
CA GLY A 49 12.62 -3.09 11.65
C GLY A 49 11.71 -3.62 10.54
N VAL A 50 10.87 -2.74 10.01
CA VAL A 50 10.12 -2.97 8.76
C VAL A 50 10.92 -2.63 7.50
N ILE A 51 12.11 -2.02 7.66
CA ILE A 51 13.12 -1.85 6.61
C ILE A 51 14.48 -2.41 7.08
N PHE A 52 15.31 -2.79 6.12
CA PHE A 52 16.71 -3.20 6.34
C PHE A 52 17.61 -1.98 6.67
N PRO A 53 18.85 -2.18 7.16
CA PRO A 53 19.73 -1.08 7.55
C PRO A 53 20.11 -0.12 6.39
N ASP A 54 20.05 -0.57 5.14
CA ASP A 54 20.22 0.26 3.93
C ASP A 54 18.94 0.97 3.48
N HIS A 55 17.88 0.91 4.30
CA HIS A 55 16.53 1.40 4.03
C HIS A 55 15.75 0.63 2.96
N THR A 56 16.24 -0.53 2.50
CA THR A 56 15.48 -1.40 1.61
C THR A 56 14.20 -1.89 2.31
N PRO A 57 13.00 -1.73 1.72
CA PRO A 57 11.76 -2.22 2.30
C PRO A 57 11.73 -3.73 2.53
N LYS A 58 11.32 -4.18 3.73
CA LYS A 58 10.94 -5.58 3.93
C LYS A 58 9.53 -5.84 3.41
N PRO A 59 9.15 -7.11 3.12
CA PRO A 59 7.78 -7.48 2.74
C PRO A 59 6.70 -6.90 3.67
N ALA A 60 6.97 -6.84 4.97
CA ALA A 60 6.07 -6.28 5.97
C ALA A 60 5.71 -4.81 5.69
N LEU A 61 6.63 -3.97 5.17
CA LEU A 61 6.34 -2.56 4.92
C LEU A 61 5.27 -2.38 3.83
N TYR A 62 5.18 -3.29 2.86
CA TYR A 62 4.12 -3.24 1.85
C TYR A 62 2.74 -3.54 2.45
N GLU A 63 2.67 -4.44 3.43
CA GLU A 63 1.44 -4.70 4.18
C GLU A 63 1.06 -3.49 5.06
N VAL A 64 2.04 -2.88 5.74
CA VAL A 64 1.84 -1.64 6.50
C VAL A 64 1.27 -0.54 5.60
N LYS A 65 1.85 -0.34 4.40
CA LYS A 65 1.34 0.62 3.40
C LYS A 65 -0.12 0.33 3.04
N LYS A 66 -0.48 -0.94 2.85
CA LYS A 66 -1.84 -1.34 2.48
C LYS A 66 -2.84 -1.13 3.62
N VAL A 67 -2.52 -1.59 4.82
CA VAL A 67 -3.40 -1.49 6.00
C VAL A 67 -3.62 -0.03 6.43
N HIS A 68 -2.57 0.79 6.32
CA HIS A 68 -2.62 2.22 6.68
C HIS A 68 -3.15 3.14 5.57
N GLN A 69 -3.49 2.61 4.39
CA GLN A 69 -3.93 3.46 3.29
C GLN A 69 -5.15 4.34 3.69
N PRO A 70 -5.17 5.63 3.30
CA PRO A 70 -6.19 6.57 3.75
C PRO A 70 -7.49 6.54 2.93
N VAL A 71 -7.56 5.68 1.91
CA VAL A 71 -8.73 5.51 1.05
C VAL A 71 -9.20 4.08 1.17
N ASP A 72 -10.43 3.86 1.63
CA ASP A 72 -11.04 2.53 1.68
C ASP A 72 -11.98 2.35 0.49
N ILE A 73 -11.96 1.17 -0.15
CA ILE A 73 -12.78 0.87 -1.32
C ILE A 73 -13.64 -0.34 -0.99
N ARG A 74 -14.94 -0.23 -1.22
CA ARG A 74 -15.91 -1.30 -1.00
C ARG A 74 -16.69 -1.53 -2.28
N VAL A 75 -16.85 -2.81 -2.63
CA VAL A 75 -17.75 -3.20 -3.73
C VAL A 75 -19.17 -3.10 -3.22
N ARG A 76 -20.00 -2.30 -3.90
CA ARG A 76 -21.44 -2.23 -3.63
C ARG A 76 -22.21 -3.23 -4.48
N GLU A 77 -21.89 -3.28 -5.77
CA GLU A 77 -22.51 -4.19 -6.73
C GLU A 77 -21.48 -4.59 -7.79
N ILE A 78 -21.19 -5.89 -7.90
CA ILE A 78 -20.17 -6.38 -8.81
C ILE A 78 -20.65 -6.37 -10.27
N SER A 79 -21.95 -6.57 -10.50
CA SER A 79 -22.52 -6.69 -11.86
C SER A 79 -22.47 -5.38 -12.64
N THR A 80 -22.48 -4.23 -11.95
CA THR A 80 -22.32 -2.90 -12.54
C THR A 80 -20.97 -2.27 -12.23
N LEU A 81 -20.08 -2.99 -11.53
CA LEU A 81 -18.81 -2.46 -11.02
C LEU A 81 -19.02 -1.17 -10.20
N SER A 82 -20.06 -1.17 -9.36
CA SER A 82 -20.39 -0.09 -8.45
C SER A 82 -19.57 -0.18 -7.18
N LEU A 83 -18.93 0.93 -6.83
CA LEU A 83 -17.96 1.04 -5.76
C LEU A 83 -18.32 2.19 -4.83
N GLU A 84 -18.01 2.01 -3.55
CA GLU A 84 -17.95 3.06 -2.55
C GLU A 84 -16.50 3.33 -2.19
N VAL A 85 -16.14 4.61 -2.18
CA VAL A 85 -14.84 5.06 -1.69
C VAL A 85 -15.05 5.92 -0.46
N LEU A 86 -14.44 5.52 0.64
CA LEU A 86 -14.45 6.25 1.91
C LEU A 86 -13.14 7.00 2.09
N ASN A 87 -13.23 8.30 2.31
CA ASN A 87 -12.11 9.14 2.68
C ASN A 87 -11.78 8.97 4.17
N ARG A 88 -10.68 8.29 4.49
CA ARG A 88 -10.19 8.12 5.87
C ARG A 88 -9.14 9.15 6.28
N HIS A 89 -8.80 10.12 5.43
CA HIS A 89 -8.02 11.27 5.86
C HIS A 89 -8.77 12.09 6.92
N HIS A 90 -8.02 12.88 7.69
CA HIS A 90 -8.58 13.80 8.69
C HIS A 90 -8.77 15.22 8.17
N PHE A 91 -7.97 15.65 7.18
CA PHE A 91 -7.92 17.05 6.72
C PHE A 91 -7.85 17.22 5.21
N VAL A 92 -7.78 16.12 4.46
CA VAL A 92 -7.45 16.12 3.04
C VAL A 92 -8.63 15.59 2.24
N SER A 93 -9.06 16.35 1.23
CA SER A 93 -10.05 15.94 0.25
C SER A 93 -9.48 14.94 -0.76
N LEU A 94 -10.32 14.06 -1.31
CA LEU A 94 -9.88 13.10 -2.34
C LEU A 94 -9.64 13.70 -3.73
N GLU A 95 -10.00 14.97 -3.97
CA GLU A 95 -9.81 15.63 -5.28
C GLU A 95 -8.34 15.74 -5.72
N ARG A 96 -7.41 15.58 -4.78
CA ARG A 96 -5.97 15.53 -5.05
C ARG A 96 -5.50 14.25 -5.73
N TYR A 97 -6.37 13.25 -5.85
CA TYR A 97 -6.04 11.93 -6.40
C TYR A 97 -6.66 11.73 -7.78
N LEU A 98 -5.94 10.96 -8.60
CA LEU A 98 -6.46 10.31 -9.79
C LEU A 98 -6.69 8.84 -9.48
N VAL A 99 -7.78 8.28 -10.00
CA VAL A 99 -8.04 6.84 -9.92
C VAL A 99 -7.69 6.22 -11.26
N LYS A 100 -6.67 5.38 -11.28
CA LYS A 100 -6.37 4.49 -12.40
C LYS A 100 -7.06 3.15 -12.13
N TRP A 101 -7.80 2.65 -13.09
CA TRP A 101 -8.44 1.35 -13.00
C TRP A 101 -8.09 0.49 -14.21
N GLU A 102 -8.03 -0.81 -13.99
CA GLU A 102 -7.85 -1.80 -15.06
C GLU A 102 -8.71 -3.03 -14.75
N ILE A 103 -9.19 -3.66 -15.81
CA ILE A 103 -9.81 -4.97 -15.79
C ILE A 103 -8.89 -5.89 -16.58
N THR A 104 -8.46 -6.97 -15.94
CA THR A 104 -7.66 -8.01 -16.59
C THR A 104 -8.47 -9.28 -16.80
N ARG A 105 -8.11 -10.06 -17.82
CA ARG A 105 -8.55 -11.45 -18.00
C ARG A 105 -7.31 -12.33 -18.09
N ASP A 106 -7.14 -13.23 -17.13
CA ASP A 106 -5.99 -14.14 -17.03
C ASP A 106 -4.63 -13.41 -17.11
N GLY A 107 -4.58 -12.17 -16.60
CA GLY A 107 -3.40 -11.31 -16.59
C GLY A 107 -3.37 -10.27 -17.71
N ASP A 108 -4.12 -10.46 -18.80
CA ASP A 108 -4.15 -9.50 -19.92
C ASP A 108 -5.11 -8.35 -19.62
N VAL A 109 -4.64 -7.11 -19.72
CA VAL A 109 -5.51 -5.92 -19.62
C VAL A 109 -6.48 -5.90 -20.80
N ILE A 110 -7.77 -5.87 -20.52
CA ILE A 110 -8.84 -5.83 -21.54
C ILE A 110 -9.58 -4.49 -21.57
N GLN A 111 -9.57 -3.76 -20.46
CA GLN A 111 -10.13 -2.42 -20.32
C GLN A 111 -9.38 -1.69 -19.22
N ASP A 112 -9.18 -0.39 -19.39
CA ASP A 112 -8.57 0.48 -18.40
C ASP A 112 -9.11 1.90 -18.55
N GLY A 113 -8.81 2.75 -17.58
CA GLY A 113 -9.11 4.16 -17.66
C GLY A 113 -8.68 4.94 -16.44
N THR A 114 -8.96 6.24 -16.49
CA THR A 114 -8.69 7.18 -15.41
C THR A 114 -9.96 7.92 -15.02
N ILE A 115 -10.16 8.12 -13.71
CA ILE A 115 -11.23 8.96 -13.15
C ILE A 115 -10.57 10.05 -12.30
N VAL A 116 -10.98 11.29 -12.51
CA VAL A 116 -10.60 12.40 -11.62
C VAL A 116 -11.55 12.37 -10.43
N MET A 117 -11.01 12.31 -9.21
CA MET A 117 -11.85 12.31 -8.02
C MET A 117 -12.53 13.67 -7.83
N PRO A 118 -13.82 13.71 -7.47
CA PRO A 118 -14.43 14.94 -6.98
C PRO A 118 -13.89 15.28 -5.58
N ALA A 119 -14.28 16.45 -5.08
CA ALA A 119 -14.08 16.80 -3.69
C ALA A 119 -14.90 15.86 -2.79
N VAL A 120 -14.21 14.98 -2.05
CA VAL A 120 -14.80 14.09 -1.04
C VAL A 120 -14.13 14.44 0.28
N GLN A 121 -14.87 15.04 1.20
CA GLN A 121 -14.28 15.60 2.42
C GLN A 121 -13.87 14.50 3.41
N PRO A 122 -13.00 14.80 4.38
CA PRO A 122 -12.62 13.87 5.44
C PRO A 122 -13.82 13.17 6.09
N GLY A 123 -13.79 11.83 6.12
CA GLY A 123 -14.85 11.00 6.70
C GLY A 123 -16.06 10.75 5.79
N GLU A 124 -16.15 11.41 4.64
CA GLU A 124 -17.24 11.21 3.68
C GLU A 124 -16.98 10.04 2.73
N SER A 125 -18.04 9.59 2.08
CA SER A 125 -17.99 8.55 1.06
C SER A 125 -18.52 9.05 -0.28
N PHE A 126 -17.94 8.54 -1.36
CA PHE A 126 -18.36 8.81 -2.73
C PHE A 126 -18.64 7.50 -3.46
N HIS A 127 -19.72 7.48 -4.23
CA HIS A 127 -20.13 6.30 -5.00
C HIS A 127 -19.95 6.57 -6.48
N PHE A 128 -19.37 5.60 -7.18
CA PHE A 128 -19.27 5.64 -8.63
C PHE A 128 -19.29 4.23 -9.22
N GLU A 129 -19.66 4.16 -10.48
CA GLU A 129 -19.52 2.98 -11.31
C GLU A 129 -18.29 3.15 -12.20
N LEU A 130 -17.51 2.08 -12.39
CA LEU A 130 -16.43 2.13 -13.36
C LEU A 130 -17.01 2.29 -14.77
N PRO A 131 -16.49 3.21 -15.59
CA PRO A 131 -16.94 3.43 -16.97
C PRO A 131 -16.42 2.33 -17.91
N ALA A 132 -16.60 1.07 -17.52
CA ALA A 132 -16.22 -0.10 -18.30
C ALA A 132 -17.38 -0.53 -19.21
N LYS A 133 -17.04 -0.94 -20.42
CA LYS A 133 -17.99 -1.60 -21.33
C LYS A 133 -18.42 -2.92 -20.70
N LYS A 134 -19.72 -3.24 -20.82
CA LYS A 134 -20.28 -4.49 -20.30
C LYS A 134 -19.47 -5.68 -20.79
N ILE A 135 -18.93 -6.44 -19.83
CA ILE A 135 -18.31 -7.73 -20.07
C ILE A 135 -19.47 -8.73 -20.17
N GLY A 136 -20.17 -8.74 -21.30
CA GLY A 136 -21.41 -9.52 -21.48
C GLY A 136 -21.22 -11.03 -21.40
N LYS A 137 -22.33 -11.78 -21.43
CA LYS A 137 -22.37 -13.27 -21.50
C LYS A 137 -21.64 -13.87 -22.72
N THR A 138 -21.17 -13.05 -23.66
CA THR A 138 -20.35 -13.44 -24.81
C THR A 138 -18.85 -13.55 -24.48
N GLY A 139 -18.42 -13.14 -23.28
CA GLY A 139 -17.01 -13.04 -22.90
C GLY A 139 -16.32 -14.38 -22.78
N ARG A 140 -15.19 -14.53 -23.47
CA ARG A 140 -14.29 -15.69 -23.37
C ARG A 140 -14.09 -16.10 -21.90
N LYS A 141 -14.14 -17.41 -21.62
CA LYS A 141 -13.86 -17.97 -20.29
C LYS A 141 -12.50 -17.46 -19.79
N GLY A 142 -12.40 -17.20 -18.49
CA GLY A 142 -11.16 -16.73 -17.85
C GLY A 142 -11.43 -16.13 -16.47
N ARG A 143 -10.37 -15.89 -15.70
CA ARG A 143 -10.45 -15.16 -14.42
C ARG A 143 -10.32 -13.67 -14.67
N TYR A 144 -11.26 -12.91 -14.12
CA TYR A 144 -11.28 -11.47 -14.25
C TYR A 144 -10.86 -10.82 -12.93
N PHE A 145 -9.99 -9.82 -13.01
CA PHE A 145 -9.63 -8.98 -11.86
C PHE A 145 -9.87 -7.52 -12.18
N VAL A 146 -10.38 -6.79 -11.18
CA VAL A 146 -10.49 -5.34 -11.23
C VAL A 146 -9.46 -4.77 -10.27
N ARG A 147 -8.54 -3.95 -10.77
CA ARG A 147 -7.56 -3.24 -9.96
C ARG A 147 -7.83 -1.76 -10.02
N ILE A 148 -7.77 -1.12 -8.86
CA ILE A 148 -8.08 0.30 -8.65
C ILE A 148 -6.95 0.90 -7.83
N VAL A 149 -6.35 1.96 -8.35
CA VAL A 149 -5.17 2.61 -7.78
C VAL A 149 -5.41 4.10 -7.71
N PHE A 150 -5.24 4.66 -6.52
CA PHE A 150 -5.22 6.10 -6.30
C PHE A 150 -3.78 6.59 -6.43
N THR A 151 -3.53 7.54 -7.32
CA THR A 151 -2.22 8.20 -7.49
C THR A 151 -2.36 9.69 -7.24
N LEU A 152 -1.26 10.35 -6.88
CA LEU A 152 -1.25 11.80 -6.73
C LEU A 152 -1.55 12.44 -8.10
N LYS A 153 -2.36 13.50 -8.11
CA LYS A 153 -2.60 14.31 -9.30
C LYS A 153 -1.42 15.24 -9.61
N GLU A 154 -0.72 15.66 -8.56
CA GLU A 154 0.37 16.64 -8.60
C GLU A 154 1.54 16.11 -7.76
N GLU A 155 2.76 16.49 -8.13
CA GLU A 155 3.96 16.15 -7.38
C GLU A 155 3.90 16.73 -5.97
N MET A 156 4.48 15.99 -5.02
CA MET A 156 4.61 16.38 -3.62
C MET A 156 6.08 16.30 -3.22
N PRO A 157 6.54 17.04 -2.20
CA PRO A 157 7.94 16.99 -1.74
C PRO A 157 8.45 15.58 -1.37
N TRP A 158 7.55 14.62 -1.13
CA TRP A 158 7.83 13.26 -0.71
C TRP A 158 7.52 12.19 -1.77
N ALA A 159 6.90 12.55 -2.90
CA ALA A 159 6.59 11.63 -4.00
C ALA A 159 6.22 12.38 -5.29
N GLY A 160 6.65 11.86 -6.44
CA GLY A 160 6.15 12.32 -7.75
C GLY A 160 4.69 11.91 -8.01
N SER A 161 4.11 12.50 -9.06
CA SER A 161 2.75 12.19 -9.55
C SER A 161 2.68 10.88 -10.31
#